data_AF-A0A2R4MEA5-F1
#
_entry.id   AF-A0A2R4MEA5-F1
#
_cell.length_a   1.000
_cell.length_b   1.000
_cell.length_c   1.000
_cell.angle_alpha   90.00
_cell.angle_beta   90.00
_cell.angle_gamma   90.00
#
_symmetry.space_group_name_H-M   'P 1'
#
loop_
_entity.id
_entity.type
_entity.pdbx_description
1 polymer ?
#
loop_
_entity_poly.entity_id
_entity_poly.type
_entity_poly.pdbx_seq_one_letter_code
_entity_poly.pdbx_strand_id
1 'polypeptide(L)'
;MALTVEDGTGVSGAEAYVSVADADTYWGNRTHSSFYTTWNAASSGEKEGALREAAGHLDARYGRFYRGHRKGYVQGLQWPRSNAFDDAGFLLPELPQEIVDANADLAVRALSAALSSDAARGGMVKRNKVDGAVEREFFEGASPETKYGQIETMLGPVLNGMQRGGSWHWR
;
A
#
# COMPACT_ATOMS: atom_id res chain seq x y z
N MET A 1 -4.86 15.85 -12.22
CA MET A 1 -3.55 16.42 -12.59
C MET A 1 -2.61 15.24 -12.60
N ALA A 2 -1.84 15.08 -13.67
CA ALA A 2 -1.02 13.89 -13.89
C ALA A 2 -0.17 13.56 -12.64
N LEU A 3 -0.15 12.28 -12.29
CA LEU A 3 0.68 11.72 -11.23
C LEU A 3 2.16 11.93 -11.54
N THR A 4 2.92 12.43 -10.56
CA THR A 4 4.37 12.28 -10.58
C THR A 4 4.72 10.90 -10.02
N VAL A 5 5.31 10.03 -10.83
CA VAL A 5 5.58 8.64 -10.47
C VAL A 5 7.06 8.47 -10.14
N GLU A 6 7.36 7.71 -9.08
CA GLU A 6 8.73 7.30 -8.78
C GLU A 6 9.25 6.31 -9.83
N ASP A 7 10.51 6.43 -10.24
CA ASP A 7 11.16 5.59 -11.26
C ASP A 7 12.44 4.88 -10.77
N GLY A 8 12.73 4.96 -9.47
CA GLY A 8 13.93 4.45 -8.81
C GLY A 8 15.07 5.48 -8.70
N THR A 9 14.93 6.66 -9.31
CA THR A 9 15.94 7.71 -9.22
C THR A 9 15.82 8.56 -7.94
N GLY A 10 14.68 8.48 -7.24
CA GLY A 10 14.39 9.30 -6.06
C GLY A 10 13.78 10.63 -6.47
N VAL A 11 12.70 10.56 -7.25
CA VAL A 11 12.04 11.70 -7.88
C VAL A 11 11.49 12.65 -6.81
N SER A 12 11.91 13.91 -6.90
CA SER A 12 11.40 14.96 -6.02
C SER A 12 9.90 15.17 -6.26
N GLY A 13 9.11 15.03 -5.20
CA GLY A 13 7.65 15.19 -5.30
C GLY A 13 6.94 14.02 -5.98
N ALA A 14 7.56 12.83 -6.09
CA ALA A 14 6.84 11.61 -6.42
C ALA A 14 5.64 11.41 -5.49
N GLU A 15 4.50 11.06 -6.08
CA GLU A 15 3.21 10.95 -5.41
C GLU A 15 2.69 9.50 -5.42
N ALA A 16 3.22 8.65 -6.29
CA ALA A 16 2.87 7.23 -6.37
C ALA A 16 4.06 6.38 -6.86
N TYR A 17 4.01 5.09 -6.53
CA TYR A 17 4.98 4.08 -6.99
C TYR A 17 4.61 3.43 -8.35
N VAL A 18 3.42 3.73 -8.88
CA VAL A 18 2.95 3.15 -10.15
C VAL A 18 2.11 4.17 -10.91
N SER A 19 2.23 4.16 -12.24
CA SER A 19 1.42 5.00 -13.12
C SER A 19 0.01 4.44 -13.28
N VAL A 20 -0.94 5.25 -13.78
CA VAL A 20 -2.29 4.77 -14.12
C VAL A 20 -2.23 3.69 -15.21
N ALA A 21 -1.37 3.86 -16.22
CA ALA A 21 -1.25 2.91 -17.33
C ALA A 21 -0.69 1.56 -16.88
N ASP A 22 0.30 1.57 -15.98
CA ASP A 22 0.86 0.33 -15.43
C ASP A 22 -0.12 -0.34 -14.46
N ALA A 23 -0.86 0.43 -13.68
CA ALA A 23 -1.93 -0.09 -12.82
C ALA A 23 -3.10 -0.67 -13.65
N ASP A 24 -3.46 -0.06 -14.79
CA ASP A 24 -4.42 -0.60 -15.75
C ASP A 24 -3.95 -1.95 -16.30
N THR A 25 -2.65 -2.07 -16.60
CA THR A 25 -2.04 -3.33 -17.04
C THR A 25 -2.04 -4.38 -15.91
N TYR A 26 -1.68 -3.99 -14.68
CA TYR A 26 -1.70 -4.85 -13.50
C TYR A 26 -3.09 -5.46 -13.28
N TRP A 27 -4.14 -4.66 -13.34
CA TRP A 27 -5.52 -5.13 -13.18
C TRP A 27 -6.05 -5.85 -14.41
N GLY A 28 -5.66 -5.43 -15.62
CA GLY A 28 -6.00 -6.09 -16.88
C GLY A 28 -5.47 -7.52 -16.96
N ASN A 29 -4.39 -7.84 -16.25
CA ASN A 29 -3.89 -9.22 -16.11
C ASN A 29 -4.67 -10.04 -15.05
N ARG A 30 -5.63 -9.43 -14.36
CA ARG A 30 -6.39 -10.01 -13.22
C ARG A 30 -7.90 -9.84 -13.40
N THR A 31 -8.40 -9.97 -14.63
CA THR A 31 -9.82 -9.77 -14.98
C THR A 31 -10.80 -10.67 -14.23
N HIS A 32 -10.35 -11.78 -13.66
CA HIS A 32 -11.16 -12.67 -12.83
C HIS A 32 -11.50 -12.08 -11.44
N SER A 33 -10.77 -11.05 -10.99
CA SER A 33 -10.96 -10.43 -9.68
C SER A 33 -12.08 -9.39 -9.73
N SER A 34 -12.90 -9.30 -8.67
CA SER A 34 -13.88 -8.22 -8.53
C SER A 34 -13.24 -6.83 -8.47
N PHE A 35 -11.98 -6.76 -8.00
CA PHE A 35 -11.21 -5.52 -8.02
C PHE A 35 -10.95 -5.00 -9.42
N TYR A 36 -10.79 -5.87 -10.43
CA TYR A 36 -10.66 -5.41 -11.81
C TYR A 36 -11.90 -4.62 -12.25
N THR A 37 -13.10 -5.10 -11.93
CA THR A 37 -14.35 -4.40 -12.25
C THR A 37 -14.41 -3.02 -11.59
N THR A 38 -14.06 -2.93 -10.30
CA THR A 38 -14.00 -1.65 -9.57
C THR A 38 -12.98 -0.69 -10.19
N TRP A 39 -11.76 -1.17 -10.46
CA TRP A 39 -10.70 -0.36 -11.05
C TRP A 39 -11.07 0.13 -12.44
N ASN A 40 -11.60 -0.75 -13.29
CA ASN A 40 -11.95 -0.44 -14.67
C ASN A 40 -13.12 0.54 -14.79
N ALA A 41 -14.01 0.58 -13.78
CA ALA A 41 -15.12 1.54 -13.73
C ALA A 41 -14.71 2.96 -13.30
N ALA A 42 -13.55 3.11 -12.65
CA ALA A 42 -13.07 4.40 -12.16
C ALA A 42 -12.51 5.28 -13.29
N SER A 43 -12.76 6.58 -13.20
CA SER A 43 -12.16 7.59 -14.06
C SER A 43 -10.65 7.72 -13.82
N SER A 44 -9.92 8.27 -14.79
CA SER A 44 -8.48 8.53 -14.63
C SER A 44 -8.17 9.41 -13.42
N GLY A 45 -9.01 10.40 -13.11
CA GLY A 45 -8.84 11.28 -11.95
C GLY A 45 -9.02 10.54 -10.62
N GLU A 46 -9.97 9.60 -10.54
CA GLU A 46 -10.18 8.76 -9.36
C GLU A 46 -9.01 7.78 -9.16
N LYS A 47 -8.54 7.14 -10.24
CA LYS A 47 -7.34 6.30 -10.22
C LYS A 47 -6.11 7.08 -9.76
N GLU A 48 -5.94 8.29 -10.29
CA GLU A 48 -4.88 9.22 -9.88
C GLU A 48 -4.94 9.55 -8.38
N GLY A 49 -6.11 9.82 -7.83
CA GLY A 49 -6.28 10.09 -6.39
C GLY A 49 -6.01 8.85 -5.53
N ALA A 50 -6.56 7.71 -5.94
CA ALA A 50 -6.43 6.44 -5.23
C ALA A 50 -4.98 5.96 -5.14
N LEU A 51 -4.18 6.14 -6.21
CA LEU A 51 -2.76 5.80 -6.23
C LEU A 51 -1.92 6.67 -5.28
N ARG A 52 -2.29 7.94 -5.09
CA ARG A 52 -1.66 8.83 -4.09
C ARG A 52 -1.98 8.39 -2.67
N GLU A 53 -3.25 8.09 -2.40
CA GLU A 53 -3.69 7.60 -1.11
C GLU A 53 -3.00 6.28 -0.74
N ALA A 54 -2.93 5.35 -1.70
CA ALA A 54 -2.26 4.07 -1.55
C ALA A 54 -0.76 4.22 -1.24
N ALA A 55 -0.04 5.09 -1.97
CA ALA A 55 1.37 5.32 -1.74
C ALA A 55 1.63 5.94 -0.37
N GLY A 56 0.81 6.94 0.02
CA GLY A 56 0.86 7.53 1.36
C GLY A 56 0.60 6.50 2.46
N HIS A 57 -0.37 5.60 2.26
CA HIS A 57 -0.66 4.52 3.21
C HIS A 57 0.52 3.54 3.34
N LEU A 58 1.12 3.14 2.22
CA LEU A 58 2.29 2.26 2.21
C LEU A 58 3.44 2.86 3.02
N ASP A 59 3.78 4.11 2.73
CA ASP A 59 4.88 4.80 3.40
C ASP A 59 4.63 5.02 4.88
N ALA A 60 3.41 5.43 5.24
CA ALA A 60 3.03 5.66 6.63
C ALA A 60 3.04 4.36 7.45
N ARG A 61 2.56 3.26 6.85
CA ARG A 61 2.42 1.98 7.56
C ARG A 61 3.71 1.16 7.59
N TYR A 62 4.42 1.12 6.47
CA TYR A 62 5.53 0.19 6.24
C TYR A 62 6.88 0.89 6.10
N GLY A 63 6.91 2.20 5.85
CA GLY A 63 8.14 2.96 5.57
C GLY A 63 9.25 2.79 6.60
N ARG A 64 8.89 2.76 7.90
CA ARG A 64 9.84 2.53 9.01
C ARG A 64 10.48 1.13 8.99
N PHE A 65 9.82 0.19 8.34
CA PHE A 65 10.21 -1.22 8.31
C PHE A 65 10.80 -1.65 6.97
N TYR A 66 10.86 -0.76 5.97
CA TYR A 66 11.59 -1.04 4.74
C TYR A 66 13.07 -1.26 5.02
N ARG A 67 13.65 -2.22 4.30
CA ARG A 67 15.08 -2.53 4.38
C ARG A 67 15.93 -1.35 3.90
N GLY A 68 17.21 -1.38 4.27
CA GLY A 68 18.17 -0.32 3.95
C GLY A 68 17.82 1.03 4.56
N HIS A 69 18.22 2.11 3.90
CA HIS A 69 17.99 3.50 4.32
C HIS A 69 17.51 4.33 3.14
N ARG A 70 16.75 5.40 3.39
CA ARG A 70 16.20 6.26 2.34
C ARG A 70 17.34 6.87 1.51
N LYS A 71 17.29 6.71 0.18
CA LYS A 71 18.40 7.07 -0.72
C LYS A 71 18.69 8.57 -0.71
N GLY A 72 17.66 9.40 -0.70
CA GLY A 72 17.76 10.85 -0.66
C GLY A 72 16.82 11.47 0.38
N TYR A 73 17.12 12.71 0.77
CA TYR A 73 16.20 13.50 1.61
C TYR A 73 15.04 14.10 0.80
N VAL A 74 15.31 14.43 -0.47
CA VAL A 74 14.42 15.20 -1.35
C VAL A 74 13.47 14.32 -2.16
N GLN A 75 13.66 13.00 -2.18
CA GLN A 75 12.73 12.08 -2.82
C GLN A 75 11.33 12.18 -2.19
N GLY A 76 10.29 12.08 -3.02
CA GLY A 76 8.89 12.23 -2.59
C GLY A 76 8.39 11.11 -1.68
N LEU A 77 8.87 9.88 -1.88
CA LEU A 77 8.39 8.67 -1.21
C LEU A 77 9.51 7.97 -0.39
N GLN A 78 9.18 6.92 0.37
CA GLN A 78 10.16 6.21 1.21
C GLN A 78 11.15 5.34 0.43
N TRP A 79 10.75 4.85 -0.75
CA TRP A 79 11.61 4.19 -1.73
C TRP A 79 11.93 5.17 -2.87
N PRO A 80 13.15 5.22 -3.46
CA PRO A 80 14.30 4.32 -3.38
C PRO A 80 15.05 4.26 -2.05
N ARG A 81 15.79 3.16 -1.87
CA ARG A 81 16.60 2.84 -0.69
C ARG A 81 18.03 2.46 -1.06
N SER A 82 18.98 2.83 -0.22
CA SER A 82 20.37 2.36 -0.27
C SER A 82 20.60 1.26 0.76
N ASN A 83 21.48 0.31 0.43
CA ASN A 83 21.82 -0.84 1.27
C ASN A 83 20.60 -1.68 1.69
N ALA A 84 19.60 -1.79 0.81
CA ALA A 84 18.44 -2.65 1.01
C ALA A 84 18.72 -4.01 0.38
N PHE A 85 18.88 -5.05 1.20
CA PHE A 85 19.20 -6.41 0.75
C PHE A 85 18.09 -7.39 1.14
N ASP A 86 17.78 -8.34 0.28
CA ASP A 86 16.90 -9.46 0.63
C ASP A 86 17.55 -10.40 1.66
N ASP A 87 16.85 -11.46 2.07
CA ASP A 87 17.38 -12.44 3.03
C ASP A 87 18.50 -13.32 2.46
N ALA A 88 18.65 -13.37 1.14
CA ALA A 88 19.74 -14.06 0.47
C ALA A 88 20.97 -13.17 0.24
N GLY A 89 20.90 -11.88 0.61
CA GLY A 89 22.00 -10.92 0.47
C GLY A 89 22.09 -10.25 -0.90
N PHE A 90 21.07 -10.36 -1.75
CA PHE A 90 21.01 -9.63 -3.02
C PHE A 90 20.47 -8.22 -2.79
N LEU A 91 21.06 -7.25 -3.49
CA LEU A 91 20.60 -5.86 -3.45
C LEU A 91 19.21 -5.78 -4.08
N LEU A 92 18.25 -5.23 -3.34
CA LEU A 92 16.92 -4.94 -3.85
C LEU A 92 16.99 -3.83 -4.91
N PRO A 93 16.13 -3.87 -5.93
CA PRO A 93 16.12 -2.88 -6.99
C PRO A 93 15.76 -1.49 -6.47
N GLU A 94 16.10 -0.48 -7.27
CA GLU A 94 15.81 0.93 -6.97
C GLU A 94 14.31 1.22 -6.92
N LEU A 95 13.46 0.39 -7.53
CA LEU A 95 12.01 0.34 -7.33
C LEU A 95 11.52 -1.13 -7.42
N PRO A 96 11.29 -1.81 -6.28
CA PRO A 96 10.81 -3.18 -6.23
C PRO A 96 9.40 -3.32 -6.76
N GLN A 97 9.19 -4.37 -7.56
CA GLN A 97 7.88 -4.67 -8.12
C GLN A 97 6.85 -4.95 -7.02
N GLU A 98 7.29 -5.47 -5.87
CA GLU A 98 6.47 -5.67 -4.68
C GLU A 98 5.80 -4.38 -4.21
N ILE A 99 6.49 -3.24 -4.29
CA ILE A 99 5.95 -1.93 -3.89
C ILE A 99 5.02 -1.38 -4.98
N VAL A 100 5.39 -1.55 -6.25
CA VAL A 100 4.59 -1.15 -7.42
C VAL A 100 3.23 -1.87 -7.40
N ASP A 101 3.26 -3.20 -7.25
CA ASP A 101 2.09 -4.05 -7.19
C ASP A 101 1.25 -3.75 -5.94
N ALA A 102 1.89 -3.53 -4.78
CA ALA A 102 1.18 -3.21 -3.54
C ALA A 102 0.45 -1.87 -3.65
N ASN A 103 1.04 -0.91 -4.37
CA ASN A 103 0.42 0.39 -4.61
C ASN A 103 -0.82 0.24 -5.51
N ALA A 104 -0.73 -0.53 -6.60
CA ALA A 104 -1.87 -0.83 -7.46
C ALA A 104 -2.98 -1.60 -6.71
N ASP A 105 -2.59 -2.56 -5.87
CA ASP A 105 -3.48 -3.41 -5.09
C ASP A 105 -4.20 -2.61 -3.98
N LEU A 106 -3.53 -1.67 -3.32
CA LEU A 106 -4.18 -0.77 -2.35
C LEU A 106 -5.05 0.30 -3.02
N ALA A 107 -4.65 0.81 -4.18
CA ALA A 107 -5.39 1.89 -4.84
C ALA A 107 -6.84 1.47 -5.18
N VAL A 108 -7.07 0.24 -5.66
CA VAL A 108 -8.46 -0.20 -5.90
C VAL A 108 -9.30 -0.24 -4.62
N ARG A 109 -8.67 -0.46 -3.46
CA ARG A 109 -9.36 -0.46 -2.15
C ARG A 109 -9.66 0.96 -1.71
N ALA A 110 -8.75 1.90 -1.96
CA ALA A 110 -8.97 3.33 -1.74
C ALA A 110 -10.17 3.88 -2.54
N LEU A 111 -10.43 3.34 -3.74
CA LEU A 111 -11.64 3.69 -4.52
C LEU A 111 -12.95 3.30 -3.82
N SER A 112 -12.92 2.34 -2.89
CA SER A 112 -14.13 1.83 -2.23
C SER A 112 -14.29 2.35 -0.79
N ALA A 113 -13.18 2.62 -0.09
CA ALA A 113 -13.17 3.15 1.26
C ALA A 113 -11.78 3.71 1.60
N ALA A 114 -11.71 4.68 2.51
CA ALA A 114 -10.45 5.21 3.01
C ALA A 114 -9.56 4.10 3.60
N LEU A 115 -8.26 4.08 3.22
CA LEU A 115 -7.31 3.05 3.65
C LEU A 115 -6.89 3.18 5.12
N SER A 116 -7.00 4.38 5.69
CA SER A 116 -6.80 4.65 7.11
C SER A 116 -8.06 5.32 7.66
N SER A 117 -8.68 4.69 8.65
CA SER A 117 -9.70 5.37 9.46
C SER A 117 -8.99 6.30 10.45
N ASP A 118 -9.50 7.52 10.61
CA ASP A 118 -9.12 8.33 11.76
C ASP A 118 -9.45 7.53 13.03
N ALA A 119 -8.41 7.21 13.80
CA ALA A 119 -8.63 6.68 15.14
C ALA A 119 -9.29 7.79 15.96
N ALA A 120 -10.60 7.67 16.23
CA ALA A 120 -11.28 8.56 17.16
C ALA A 120 -10.46 8.59 18.46
N ARG A 121 -10.02 9.78 18.89
CA ARG A 121 -9.27 9.99 20.13
C ARG A 121 -9.93 9.20 21.27
N GLY A 122 -9.31 8.07 21.66
CA GLY A 122 -9.63 7.33 22.88
C GLY A 122 -10.90 6.46 22.90
N GLY A 123 -11.56 6.18 21.78
CA GLY A 123 -12.85 5.47 21.81
C GLY A 123 -12.75 3.97 21.56
N MET A 124 -13.03 3.14 22.57
CA MET A 124 -13.52 1.77 22.36
C MET A 124 -14.79 1.85 21.48
N VAL A 125 -14.67 1.56 20.17
CA VAL A 125 -15.81 1.63 19.24
C VAL A 125 -16.62 0.35 19.36
N LYS A 126 -17.78 0.44 20.03
CA LYS A 126 -18.68 -0.70 20.30
C LYS A 126 -19.59 -1.06 19.12
N ARG A 127 -19.75 -0.19 18.12
CA ARG A 127 -20.54 -0.45 16.90
C ARG A 127 -20.18 0.56 15.82
N ASN A 128 -20.00 0.10 14.58
CA ASN A 128 -19.90 0.98 13.43
C ASN A 128 -21.01 0.59 12.43
N LYS A 129 -21.99 1.49 12.24
CA LYS A 129 -23.12 1.28 11.33
C LYS A 129 -22.96 2.25 10.16
N VAL A 130 -22.82 1.70 8.96
CA VAL A 130 -22.94 2.43 7.69
C VAL A 130 -24.28 2.02 7.09
N ASP A 131 -25.15 2.99 6.79
CA ASP A 131 -26.48 2.68 6.25
C ASP A 131 -26.35 1.97 4.89
N GLY A 132 -26.87 0.74 4.82
CA GLY A 132 -26.79 -0.15 3.66
C GLY A 132 -25.69 -1.22 3.70
N ALA A 133 -24.81 -1.25 4.72
CA ALA A 133 -23.77 -2.27 4.87
C ALA A 133 -24.12 -3.34 5.92
N VAL A 134 -23.62 -4.56 5.69
CA VAL A 134 -23.74 -5.72 6.60
C VAL A 134 -23.20 -5.38 7.98
N GLU A 135 -24.00 -5.63 9.02
CA GLU A 135 -23.60 -5.50 10.42
C GLU A 135 -22.43 -6.45 10.72
N ARG A 136 -21.32 -5.91 11.25
CA ARG A 136 -20.14 -6.69 11.65
C ARG A 136 -19.84 -6.45 13.12
N GLU A 137 -19.90 -7.51 13.89
CA GLU A 137 -19.52 -7.52 15.31
C GLU A 137 -18.08 -8.05 15.43
N PHE A 138 -17.21 -7.30 16.11
CA PHE A 138 -15.83 -7.70 16.36
C PHE A 138 -15.69 -8.11 17.84
N PHE A 139 -14.89 -9.14 18.10
CA PHE A 139 -14.59 -9.60 19.46
C PHE A 139 -13.82 -8.55 20.28
N GLU A 140 -13.99 -8.56 21.60
CA GLU A 140 -13.26 -7.70 22.54
C GLU A 140 -11.73 -7.87 22.37
N GLY A 141 -11.03 -6.77 22.04
CA GLY A 141 -9.59 -6.74 21.82
C GLY A 141 -9.13 -6.77 20.36
N ALA A 142 -10.05 -6.87 19.39
CA ALA A 142 -9.71 -6.72 17.98
C ALA A 142 -9.25 -5.29 17.67
N SER A 143 -8.10 -5.13 17.02
CA SER A 143 -7.66 -3.83 16.52
C SER A 143 -8.69 -3.31 15.52
N PRO A 144 -9.17 -2.05 15.64
CA PRO A 144 -10.16 -1.48 14.73
C PRO A 144 -9.60 -1.21 13.32
N GLU A 145 -8.29 -1.39 13.11
CA GLU A 145 -7.65 -1.21 11.81
C GLU A 145 -7.91 -2.38 10.87
N THR A 146 -8.32 -2.09 9.64
CA THR A 146 -8.37 -3.09 8.57
C THR A 146 -6.94 -3.55 8.24
N LYS A 147 -6.67 -4.84 8.39
CA LYS A 147 -5.40 -5.45 7.96
C LYS A 147 -5.51 -5.93 6.51
N TYR A 148 -4.60 -5.47 5.67
CA TYR A 148 -4.47 -5.95 4.29
C TYR A 148 -3.44 -7.08 4.22
N GLY A 149 -3.83 -8.29 4.65
CA GLY A 149 -2.88 -9.42 4.75
C GLY A 149 -2.15 -9.77 3.44
N GLN A 150 -2.81 -9.61 2.29
CA GLN A 150 -2.17 -9.79 0.98
C GLN A 150 -1.05 -8.78 0.74
N ILE A 151 -1.20 -7.54 1.20
CA ILE A 151 -0.18 -6.49 1.09
C ILE A 151 1.00 -6.79 1.99
N GLU A 152 0.77 -7.28 3.21
CA GLU A 152 1.85 -7.70 4.11
C GLU A 152 2.67 -8.85 3.50
N THR A 153 2.01 -9.84 2.89
CA THR A 153 2.69 -10.93 2.18
C THR A 153 3.48 -10.41 0.99
N MET A 154 2.90 -9.51 0.19
CA MET A 154 3.54 -8.93 -0.99
C MET A 154 4.79 -8.11 -0.61
N LEU A 155 4.73 -7.35 0.48
CA LEU A 155 5.84 -6.52 0.94
C LEU A 155 6.90 -7.31 1.73
N GLY A 156 6.65 -8.57 2.09
CA GLY A 156 7.58 -9.41 2.86
C GLY A 156 9.05 -9.31 2.40
N PRO A 157 9.35 -9.43 1.10
CA PRO A 157 10.72 -9.34 0.58
C PRO A 157 11.41 -7.97 0.82
N VAL A 158 10.65 -6.88 0.84
CA VAL A 158 11.19 -5.50 1.01
C VAL A 158 11.21 -5.03 2.46
N LEU A 159 10.73 -5.88 3.38
CA LEU A 159 10.51 -5.59 4.79
C LEU A 159 11.55 -6.24 5.69
N ASN A 160 11.94 -5.56 6.78
CA ASN A 160 13.00 -5.99 7.70
C ASN A 160 12.56 -6.97 8.81
N GLY A 161 11.36 -7.56 8.70
CA GLY A 161 10.79 -8.48 9.71
C GLY A 161 10.40 -7.89 11.08
N MET A 162 10.62 -6.60 11.35
CA MET A 162 10.33 -5.98 12.67
C MET A 162 8.91 -5.38 12.78
N GLN A 163 8.01 -5.70 11.84
CA GLN A 163 6.65 -5.17 11.82
C GLN A 163 5.85 -5.80 12.98
N ARG A 164 5.23 -4.97 13.84
CA ARG A 164 4.41 -5.47 14.97
C ARG A 164 3.21 -6.25 14.44
N GLY A 165 3.23 -7.58 14.61
CA GLY A 165 2.10 -8.46 14.36
C GLY A 165 2.23 -9.45 13.19
N GLY A 166 3.40 -9.53 12.54
CA GLY A 166 3.67 -10.46 11.44
C GLY A 166 4.81 -11.42 11.76
N SER A 167 4.65 -12.29 12.76
CA SER A 167 5.51 -13.47 12.88
C SER A 167 5.04 -14.53 11.88
N TRP A 168 5.31 -14.32 10.59
CA TRP A 168 5.26 -15.39 9.59
C TRP A 168 6.69 -15.71 9.19
N HIS A 169 7.36 -16.47 10.06
CA HIS A 169 8.63 -17.11 9.73
C HIS A 169 8.34 -18.28 8.79
N TRP A 170 8.57 -18.11 7.49
CA TRP A 170 8.83 -19.25 6.61
C TRP A 170 10.28 -19.67 6.86
N ARG A 171 10.47 -20.69 7.70
CA ARG A 171 11.73 -21.44 7.78
C ARG A 171 11.71 -22.56 6.75
#